data_AF-A0A7J4FIE3-F1
#
_entry.id   AF-A0A7J4FIE3-F1
#
_cell.length_a   1.000
_cell.length_b   1.000
_cell.length_c   1.000
_cell.angle_alpha   90.00
_cell.angle_beta   90.00
_cell.angle_gamma   90.00
#
_symmetry.space_group_name_H-M   'P 1'
#
loop_
_entity.id
_entity.type
_entity.pdbx_description
1 polymer ?
#
loop_
_entity_poly.entity_id
_entity_poly.type
_entity_poly.pdbx_seq_one_letter_code
_entity_poly.pdbx_strand_id
1 'polypeptide(L)'
;MRYLLVANVYEQIENTTKRLEMTDYLVELFKKTPKNLIDKVVYLTQGKLYPDFMGIEIGMAEKLAIRAVARAAGRRIQDVENDLRETGDLGETAQKFLEKKLQVTFFQQPLTVERVYQTLDKMARASGSGSIDQKIALLAGILSDAEPKEAKYIIRTLTGKLRLGIADMTVLDALAIAYGGGKEARPILERAYNVSSDLGQVAKIVAESGIENLKDFKVSIGKPIRPMLAERLSSPEEILEKLGGKCIAEYKYDGERVQAHKKGEEVFLFSRRLENITNQFPDAAELVREFIKPQSAIIEAECVSIDLETGEMKPFQELMHRRRKHEIRRAIEEYPVSLFVFDVLYVDGKDLTLEPYPIRHEVLKEIVDITDRVQIAKYLVTDNPQKLETFFEEAIENGCEGLVCKSMGEDSVYQAGSRGWLWIKYKRDYKSEMTDAVDLTVVGAFHGRGKRAGTYGALLLAAYNPEEDTFETVCKCGSGFTDEDLEKIPQMMEPHRVQHKHARVKSKLEADIWFEPKVVLEVIGAEITLSPVHTCGTGAIREESGLAIRFPRFTGRYRPDKSAEDSTTVKEIIEMYQNQLKRMGN
;
A
#
# COMPACT_ATOMS: atom_id res chain seq x y z
N MET A 1 24.13 -6.36 -30.86
CA MET A 1 22.79 -6.50 -31.51
C MET A 1 22.29 -5.14 -31.96
N ARG A 2 21.78 -5.00 -33.18
CA ARG A 2 21.16 -3.77 -33.72
C ARG A 2 19.83 -3.50 -33.00
N TYR A 3 19.57 -2.24 -32.64
CA TYR A 3 18.30 -1.86 -32.00
C TYR A 3 17.11 -1.99 -32.96
N LEU A 4 17.33 -1.80 -34.27
CA LEU A 4 16.33 -2.03 -35.31
C LEU A 4 15.64 -3.40 -35.23
N LEU A 5 16.34 -4.46 -34.80
CA LEU A 5 15.73 -5.78 -34.60
C LEU A 5 14.65 -5.75 -33.51
N VAL A 6 14.91 -5.03 -32.42
CA VAL A 6 13.98 -4.81 -31.31
C VAL A 6 12.79 -3.99 -31.80
N ALA A 7 13.06 -2.86 -32.49
CA ALA A 7 12.03 -1.98 -33.03
C ALA A 7 11.11 -2.69 -34.05
N ASN A 8 11.65 -3.57 -34.89
CA ASN A 8 10.84 -4.38 -35.82
C ASN A 8 9.91 -5.34 -35.07
N VAL A 9 10.38 -5.99 -34.00
CA VAL A 9 9.54 -6.86 -33.18
C VAL A 9 8.45 -6.07 -32.46
N TYR A 10 8.76 -4.86 -31.97
CA TYR A 10 7.76 -3.99 -31.35
C TYR A 10 6.63 -3.63 -32.33
N GLU A 11 6.96 -3.36 -33.59
CA GLU A 11 5.96 -3.11 -34.63
C GLU A 11 5.11 -4.34 -34.93
N GLN A 12 5.72 -5.54 -34.99
CA GLN A 12 4.97 -6.79 -35.14
C GLN A 12 3.99 -7.02 -33.99
N ILE A 13 4.41 -6.71 -32.75
CA ILE A 13 3.57 -6.83 -31.56
C ILE A 13 2.44 -5.79 -31.58
N GLU A 14 2.72 -4.55 -31.96
CA GLU A 14 1.73 -3.47 -32.07
C GLU A 14 0.64 -3.80 -33.12
N ASN A 15 1.00 -4.55 -34.16
CA ASN A 15 0.08 -4.94 -35.23
C ASN A 15 -0.74 -6.22 -34.93
N THR A 16 -0.59 -6.82 -33.75
CA THR A 16 -1.41 -7.97 -33.33
C THR A 16 -2.14 -7.69 -32.03
N THR A 17 -3.28 -8.33 -31.85
CA THR A 17 -4.02 -8.36 -30.58
C THR A 17 -3.93 -9.73 -29.90
N LYS A 18 -3.30 -10.71 -30.55
CA LYS A 18 -3.24 -12.09 -30.05
C LYS A 18 -2.01 -12.30 -29.18
N ARG A 19 -2.23 -12.56 -27.88
CA ARG A 19 -1.16 -12.81 -26.90
C ARG A 19 -0.22 -13.96 -27.29
N LEU A 20 -0.72 -14.99 -27.96
CA LEU A 20 0.13 -16.10 -28.43
C LEU A 20 1.13 -15.62 -29.51
N GLU A 21 0.67 -14.86 -30.51
CA GLU A 21 1.56 -14.28 -31.54
C GLU A 21 2.58 -13.32 -30.91
N MET A 22 2.16 -12.48 -29.96
CA MET A 22 3.09 -11.63 -29.20
C MET A 22 4.16 -12.44 -28.48
N THR A 23 3.77 -13.57 -27.88
CA THR A 23 4.70 -14.47 -27.19
C THR A 23 5.70 -15.05 -28.18
N ASP A 24 5.25 -15.50 -29.36
CA ASP A 24 6.12 -16.06 -30.39
C ASP A 24 7.13 -15.02 -30.92
N TYR A 25 6.69 -13.78 -31.16
CA TYR A 25 7.59 -12.69 -31.53
C TYR A 25 8.64 -12.39 -30.45
N LEU A 26 8.26 -12.44 -29.17
CA LEU A 26 9.20 -12.30 -28.07
C LEU A 26 10.18 -13.48 -27.96
N VAL A 27 9.71 -14.71 -28.19
CA VAL A 27 10.57 -15.90 -28.22
C VAL A 27 11.64 -15.74 -29.30
N GLU A 28 11.24 -15.31 -30.50
CA GLU A 28 12.19 -15.04 -31.59
C GLU A 28 13.18 -13.94 -31.23
N LEU A 29 12.70 -12.84 -30.65
CA LEU A 29 13.53 -11.73 -30.21
C LEU A 29 14.58 -12.20 -29.20
N PHE A 30 14.15 -12.95 -28.18
CA PHE A 30 15.03 -13.43 -27.12
C PHE A 30 16.07 -14.41 -27.67
N LYS A 31 15.68 -15.37 -28.51
CA LYS A 31 16.63 -16.30 -29.16
C LYS A 31 17.69 -15.59 -30.03
N LYS A 32 17.33 -14.46 -30.66
CA LYS A 32 18.26 -13.63 -31.46
C LYS A 32 19.09 -12.66 -30.60
N THR A 33 18.75 -12.49 -29.32
CA THR A 33 19.42 -11.57 -28.41
C THR A 33 20.66 -12.23 -27.80
N PRO A 34 21.86 -11.62 -27.88
CA PRO A 34 23.03 -12.07 -27.14
C PRO A 34 22.73 -12.15 -25.64
N LYS A 35 23.16 -13.23 -24.98
CA LYS A 35 22.83 -13.52 -23.58
C LYS A 35 23.17 -12.36 -22.62
N ASN A 36 24.27 -11.67 -22.85
CA ASN A 36 24.73 -10.51 -22.05
C ASN A 36 23.90 -9.22 -22.23
N LEU A 37 22.90 -9.23 -23.11
CA LEU A 37 21.98 -8.12 -23.39
C LEU A 37 20.53 -8.45 -23.03
N ILE A 38 20.23 -9.68 -22.61
CA ILE A 38 18.83 -10.12 -22.44
C ILE A 38 18.11 -9.34 -21.35
N ASP A 39 18.81 -8.99 -20.26
CA ASP A 39 18.33 -8.16 -19.17
C ASP A 39 17.88 -6.78 -19.67
N LYS A 40 18.69 -6.15 -20.53
CA LYS A 40 18.40 -4.85 -21.14
C LYS A 40 17.21 -4.93 -22.11
N VAL A 41 17.18 -5.95 -22.98
CA VAL A 41 16.10 -6.13 -23.96
C VAL A 41 14.76 -6.37 -23.27
N VAL A 42 14.76 -7.17 -22.20
CA VAL A 42 13.56 -7.45 -21.39
C VAL A 42 12.99 -6.15 -20.81
N TYR A 43 13.82 -5.31 -20.18
CA TYR A 43 13.33 -4.05 -19.63
C TYR A 43 12.89 -3.05 -20.71
N LEU A 44 13.65 -2.91 -21.80
CA LEU A 44 13.25 -2.04 -22.92
C LEU A 44 11.89 -2.45 -23.49
N THR A 45 11.60 -3.76 -23.51
CA THR A 45 10.32 -4.31 -23.99
C THR A 45 9.15 -3.95 -23.08
N GLN A 46 9.42 -3.75 -21.79
CA GLN A 46 8.46 -3.22 -20.83
C GLN A 46 8.40 -1.69 -20.83
N GLY A 47 9.19 -1.00 -21.66
CA GLY A 47 9.31 0.46 -21.64
C GLY A 47 10.07 0.99 -20.42
N LYS A 48 10.93 0.17 -19.82
CA LYS A 48 11.72 0.48 -18.62
C LYS A 48 13.20 0.25 -18.90
N LEU A 49 14.06 0.60 -17.93
CA LEU A 49 15.48 0.22 -17.91
C LEU A 49 15.83 -0.60 -16.68
N TYR A 50 15.08 -0.42 -15.59
CA TYR A 50 15.34 -0.96 -14.27
C TYR A 50 14.07 -1.54 -13.65
N PRO A 51 14.21 -2.46 -12.68
CA PRO A 51 13.12 -2.80 -11.78
C PRO A 51 12.59 -1.56 -11.03
N ASP A 52 11.30 -1.57 -10.68
CA ASP A 52 10.63 -0.43 -10.04
C ASP A 52 11.25 -0.06 -8.69
N PHE A 53 11.76 -1.05 -7.95
CA PHE A 53 12.38 -0.85 -6.63
C PHE A 53 13.69 -0.04 -6.65
N MET A 54 14.31 0.13 -7.82
CA MET A 54 15.50 0.98 -7.97
C MET A 54 15.18 2.47 -7.92
N GLY A 55 13.91 2.87 -8.11
CA GLY A 55 13.47 4.27 -8.03
C GLY A 55 14.05 5.19 -9.10
N ILE A 56 14.54 4.64 -10.22
CA ILE A 56 15.12 5.42 -11.33
C ILE A 56 14.04 5.70 -12.37
N GLU A 57 13.59 6.95 -12.44
CA GLU A 57 12.66 7.42 -13.47
C GLU A 57 13.41 7.82 -14.74
N ILE A 58 13.06 7.18 -15.86
CA ILE A 58 13.63 7.49 -17.18
C ILE A 58 12.87 8.65 -17.85
N GLY A 59 11.63 8.89 -17.42
CA GLY A 59 10.64 9.72 -18.08
C GLY A 59 11.14 11.12 -18.45
N MET A 60 10.77 11.55 -19.65
CA MET A 60 10.99 12.91 -20.15
C MET A 60 9.64 13.56 -20.44
N ALA A 61 9.47 14.80 -19.99
CA ALA A 61 8.29 15.59 -20.33
C ALA A 61 8.17 15.74 -21.86
N GLU A 62 6.96 15.58 -22.40
CA GLU A 62 6.70 15.57 -23.84
C GLU A 62 7.24 16.82 -24.56
N LYS A 63 7.12 18.00 -23.93
CA LYS A 63 7.70 19.26 -24.44
C LYS A 63 9.22 19.20 -24.66
N LEU A 64 9.96 18.49 -23.82
CA LEU A 64 11.41 18.32 -23.97
C LEU A 64 11.74 17.33 -25.10
N ALA A 65 10.93 16.28 -25.23
CA ALA A 65 11.06 15.31 -26.31
C ALA A 65 10.79 15.96 -27.69
N ILE A 66 9.78 16.83 -27.80
CA ILE A 66 9.49 17.63 -29.01
C ILE A 66 10.72 18.46 -29.42
N ARG A 67 11.37 19.13 -28.46
CA ARG A 67 12.60 19.91 -28.72
C ARG A 67 13.72 19.04 -29.28
N ALA A 68 13.89 17.83 -28.74
CA ALA A 68 14.90 16.90 -29.20
C ALA A 68 14.60 16.36 -30.62
N VAL A 69 13.33 16.03 -30.91
CA VAL A 69 12.89 15.62 -32.26
C VAL A 69 13.12 16.73 -33.27
N ALA A 70 12.70 17.96 -32.95
CA ALA A 70 12.89 19.13 -33.81
C ALA A 70 14.39 19.36 -34.11
N ARG A 71 15.25 19.26 -33.08
CA ARG A 71 16.70 19.37 -33.21
C ARG A 71 17.29 18.26 -34.09
N ALA A 72 16.86 17.01 -33.90
CA ALA A 72 17.38 15.86 -34.67
C ALA A 72 16.92 15.86 -36.14
N ALA A 73 15.70 16.33 -36.41
CA ALA A 73 15.15 16.40 -37.76
C ALA A 73 15.55 17.68 -38.53
N GLY A 74 16.14 18.67 -37.86
CA GLY A 74 16.45 19.98 -38.42
C GLY A 74 15.20 20.80 -38.73
N ARG A 75 14.17 20.73 -37.89
CA ARG A 75 12.86 21.37 -38.09
C ARG A 75 12.55 22.37 -36.97
N ARG A 76 11.55 23.24 -37.19
CA ARG A 76 11.07 24.13 -36.12
C ARG A 76 10.21 23.34 -35.15
N ILE A 77 10.28 23.70 -33.88
CA ILE A 77 9.46 23.09 -32.82
C ILE A 77 7.97 23.13 -33.18
N GLN A 78 7.49 24.25 -33.72
CA GLN A 78 6.09 24.42 -34.11
C GLN A 78 5.63 23.41 -35.17
N ASP A 79 6.52 23.01 -36.09
CA ASP A 79 6.18 22.03 -37.13
C ASP A 79 5.93 20.65 -36.50
N VAL A 80 6.75 20.27 -35.52
CA VAL A 80 6.60 19.02 -34.75
C VAL A 80 5.36 19.06 -33.87
N GLU A 81 5.08 20.18 -33.20
CA GLU A 81 3.87 20.34 -32.39
C GLU A 81 2.58 20.24 -33.21
N ASN A 82 2.56 20.84 -34.41
CA ASN A 82 1.39 20.79 -35.28
C ASN A 82 1.10 19.36 -35.73
N ASP A 83 2.14 18.62 -36.15
CA ASP A 83 2.01 17.21 -36.53
C ASP A 83 1.63 16.30 -35.36
N LEU A 84 2.13 16.59 -34.15
CA LEU A 84 1.74 15.87 -32.94
C LEU A 84 0.24 16.03 -32.64
N ARG A 85 -0.35 17.20 -32.91
CA ARG A 85 -1.80 17.39 -32.75
C ARG A 85 -2.61 16.55 -33.73
N GLU A 86 -2.07 16.27 -34.91
CA GLU A 86 -2.72 15.42 -35.92
C GLU A 86 -2.55 13.93 -35.62
N THR A 87 -1.33 13.51 -35.27
CA THR A 87 -0.99 12.10 -35.03
C THR A 87 -1.38 11.60 -33.64
N GLY A 88 -1.38 12.48 -32.63
CA GLY A 88 -1.63 12.13 -31.23
C GLY A 88 -0.51 11.34 -30.55
N ASP A 89 0.55 10.98 -31.29
CA ASP A 89 1.65 10.14 -30.83
C ASP A 89 3.00 10.71 -31.27
N LEU A 90 3.82 11.16 -30.31
CA LEU A 90 5.12 11.76 -30.61
C LEU A 90 6.11 10.77 -31.23
N GLY A 91 5.93 9.46 -31.02
CA GLY A 91 6.74 8.44 -31.69
C GLY A 91 6.48 8.39 -33.18
N GLU A 92 5.21 8.39 -33.60
CA GLU A 92 4.82 8.45 -35.01
C GLU A 92 5.24 9.78 -35.65
N THR A 93 5.05 10.90 -34.95
CA THR A 93 5.61 12.19 -35.36
C THR A 93 7.12 12.09 -35.58
N ALA A 94 7.86 11.54 -34.62
CA ALA A 94 9.32 11.42 -34.72
C ALA A 94 9.75 10.55 -35.91
N GLN A 95 9.06 9.43 -36.15
CA GLN A 95 9.30 8.59 -37.33
C GLN A 95 9.09 9.38 -38.63
N LYS A 96 7.94 10.04 -38.79
CA LYS A 96 7.59 10.83 -39.98
C LYS A 96 8.61 11.93 -40.27
N PHE A 97 9.08 12.64 -39.23
CA PHE A 97 10.06 13.70 -39.40
C PHE A 97 11.47 13.18 -39.71
N LEU A 98 11.83 12.01 -39.19
CA LEU A 98 13.13 11.39 -39.44
C LEU A 98 13.19 10.58 -40.73
N GLU A 99 12.07 10.27 -41.38
CA GLU A 99 12.05 9.83 -42.79
C GLU A 99 12.46 10.97 -43.75
N LYS A 100 12.19 12.21 -43.36
CA LYS A 100 12.42 13.42 -44.18
C LYS A 100 13.41 14.38 -43.50
N LYS A 101 14.55 13.86 -43.02
CA LYS A 101 15.60 14.69 -42.38
C LYS A 101 16.12 15.72 -43.37
N LEU A 102 16.19 16.98 -42.94
CA LEU A 102 16.76 18.07 -43.76
C LEU A 102 18.28 18.13 -43.66
N GLN A 103 18.86 17.60 -42.58
CA GLN A 103 20.30 17.52 -42.37
C GLN A 103 20.74 16.05 -42.43
N VAL A 104 21.65 15.76 -43.37
CA VAL A 104 22.30 14.45 -43.47
C VAL A 104 23.58 14.50 -42.64
N THR A 105 23.69 13.64 -41.64
CA THR A 105 24.95 13.43 -40.91
C THR A 105 25.92 12.66 -41.79
N PHE A 106 27.13 13.20 -41.99
CA PHE A 106 28.16 12.58 -42.86
C PHE A 106 28.62 11.19 -42.39
N PHE A 107 28.40 10.85 -41.11
CA PHE A 107 28.65 9.53 -40.53
C PHE A 107 27.48 9.14 -39.64
N GLN A 108 26.69 8.15 -40.06
CA GLN A 108 25.67 7.54 -39.22
C GLN A 108 26.23 6.27 -38.59
N GLN A 109 26.24 6.21 -37.26
CA GLN A 109 26.54 4.98 -36.54
C GLN A 109 25.23 4.27 -36.20
N PRO A 110 24.98 3.08 -36.74
CA PRO A 110 23.73 2.41 -36.47
C PRO A 110 23.51 2.11 -34.99
N LEU A 111 22.27 2.25 -34.53
CA LEU A 111 21.96 2.05 -33.12
C LEU A 111 22.09 0.59 -32.72
N THR A 112 22.71 0.38 -31.56
CA THR A 112 22.76 -0.91 -30.87
C THR A 112 21.92 -0.83 -29.60
N VAL A 113 21.44 -1.98 -29.14
CA VAL A 113 20.70 -2.08 -27.86
C VAL A 113 21.53 -1.48 -26.72
N GLU A 114 22.82 -1.78 -26.67
CA GLU A 114 23.78 -1.26 -25.68
C GLU A 114 23.84 0.28 -25.72
N ARG A 115 24.00 0.87 -26.92
CA ARG A 115 24.09 2.33 -27.08
C ARG A 115 22.79 3.03 -26.68
N VAL A 116 21.64 2.47 -27.05
CA VAL A 116 20.32 3.00 -26.67
C VAL A 116 20.18 2.93 -25.16
N TYR A 117 20.36 1.75 -24.55
CA TYR A 117 20.22 1.56 -23.11
C TYR A 117 21.15 2.50 -22.30
N GLN A 118 22.44 2.57 -22.65
CA GLN A 118 23.40 3.44 -21.97
C GLN A 118 23.06 4.93 -22.12
N THR A 119 22.52 5.35 -23.27
CA THR A 119 22.11 6.75 -23.44
C THR A 119 20.89 7.06 -22.58
N LEU A 120 19.89 6.18 -22.58
CA LEU A 120 18.70 6.35 -21.75
C LEU A 120 19.05 6.31 -20.24
N ASP A 121 19.98 5.46 -19.82
CA ASP A 121 20.48 5.44 -18.44
C ASP A 121 21.18 6.75 -18.05
N LYS A 122 22.09 7.26 -18.90
CA LYS A 122 22.72 8.57 -18.70
C LYS A 122 21.67 9.68 -18.57
N MET A 123 20.61 9.64 -19.36
CA MET A 123 19.50 10.59 -19.27
C MET A 123 18.71 10.44 -17.96
N ALA A 124 18.43 9.20 -17.53
CA ALA A 124 17.68 8.93 -16.30
C ALA A 124 18.44 9.42 -15.06
N ARG A 125 19.77 9.25 -15.05
CA ARG A 125 20.65 9.69 -13.95
C ARG A 125 20.99 11.18 -13.96
N ALA A 126 20.77 11.89 -15.07
CA ALA A 126 21.08 13.31 -15.13
C ALA A 126 20.13 14.10 -14.22
N SER A 127 20.71 14.83 -13.26
CA SER A 127 20.01 15.65 -12.27
C SER A 127 20.75 16.98 -12.04
N GLY A 128 20.09 17.94 -11.38
CA GLY A 128 20.67 19.25 -11.09
C GLY A 128 20.61 20.28 -12.23
N SER A 129 21.29 21.40 -12.05
CA SER A 129 21.32 22.50 -13.02
C SER A 129 21.92 22.06 -14.36
N GLY A 130 21.31 22.44 -15.48
CA GLY A 130 21.76 22.04 -16.83
C GLY A 130 21.38 20.62 -17.28
N SER A 131 20.80 19.81 -16.39
CA SER A 131 20.38 18.43 -16.73
C SER A 131 19.32 18.37 -17.84
N ILE A 132 18.44 19.37 -17.93
CA ILE A 132 17.42 19.46 -18.99
C ILE A 132 18.08 19.54 -20.37
N ASP A 133 19.03 20.44 -20.56
CA ASP A 133 19.71 20.63 -21.84
C ASP A 133 20.58 19.44 -22.20
N GLN A 134 21.22 18.82 -21.21
CA GLN A 134 21.95 17.56 -21.38
C GLN A 134 21.03 16.44 -21.88
N LYS A 135 19.85 16.26 -21.26
CA LYS A 135 18.87 15.24 -21.69
C LYS A 135 18.38 15.49 -23.13
N ILE A 136 18.11 16.75 -23.50
CA ILE A 136 17.73 17.11 -24.88
C ILE A 136 18.87 16.79 -25.86
N ALA A 137 20.11 17.13 -25.52
CA ALA A 137 21.28 16.89 -26.38
C ALA A 137 21.54 15.39 -26.58
N LEU A 138 21.48 14.59 -25.52
CA LEU A 138 21.63 13.14 -25.58
C LEU A 138 20.55 12.50 -26.46
N LEU A 139 19.28 12.87 -26.27
CA LEU A 139 18.18 12.37 -27.07
C LEU A 139 18.31 12.77 -28.54
N ALA A 140 18.57 14.05 -28.83
CA ALA A 140 18.74 14.52 -30.20
C ALA A 140 19.90 13.79 -30.90
N GLY A 141 21.00 13.51 -30.18
CA GLY A 141 22.15 12.79 -30.72
C GLY A 141 21.89 11.32 -31.05
N ILE A 142 21.05 10.61 -30.30
CA ILE A 142 20.67 9.24 -30.71
C ILE A 142 19.61 9.24 -31.81
N LEU A 143 18.72 10.23 -31.86
CA LEU A 143 17.70 10.35 -32.92
C LEU A 143 18.29 10.76 -34.27
N SER A 144 19.41 11.50 -34.30
CA SER A 144 20.10 11.81 -35.56
C SER A 144 20.60 10.55 -36.25
N ASP A 145 21.03 9.55 -35.46
CA ASP A 145 21.57 8.28 -35.93
C ASP A 145 20.52 7.17 -36.05
N ALA A 146 19.33 7.39 -35.50
CA ALA A 146 18.23 6.43 -35.53
C ALA A 146 17.63 6.29 -36.94
N GLU A 147 17.31 5.05 -37.30
CA GLU A 147 16.32 4.75 -38.34
C GLU A 147 14.94 5.27 -37.89
N PRO A 148 14.04 5.63 -38.81
CA PRO A 148 12.74 6.21 -38.45
C PRO A 148 11.93 5.38 -37.44
N LYS A 149 11.92 4.05 -37.63
CA LYS A 149 11.22 3.12 -36.72
C LYS A 149 11.89 3.03 -35.35
N GLU A 150 13.22 3.10 -35.28
CA GLU A 150 13.94 3.12 -34.00
C GLU A 150 13.55 4.36 -33.19
N ALA A 151 13.44 5.52 -33.86
CA ALA A 151 13.03 6.76 -33.21
C ALA A 151 11.61 6.71 -32.63
N LYS A 152 10.64 6.10 -33.34
CA LYS A 152 9.28 5.89 -32.82
C LYS A 152 9.31 5.25 -31.44
N TYR A 153 10.00 4.12 -31.32
CA TYR A 153 10.02 3.37 -30.07
C TYR A 153 10.91 3.99 -28.99
N ILE A 154 12.01 4.65 -29.34
CA ILE A 154 12.82 5.41 -28.37
C ILE A 154 11.99 6.52 -27.71
N ILE A 155 11.26 7.30 -28.52
CA ILE A 155 10.39 8.38 -28.02
C ILE A 155 9.25 7.83 -27.18
N ARG A 156 8.58 6.77 -27.63
CA ARG A 156 7.49 6.17 -26.85
C ARG A 156 7.99 5.61 -25.52
N THR A 157 9.18 5.00 -25.45
CA THR A 157 9.78 4.58 -24.18
C THR A 157 10.03 5.78 -23.25
N LEU A 158 10.66 6.84 -23.75
CA LEU A 158 10.98 8.03 -22.94
C LEU A 158 9.77 8.81 -22.44
N THR A 159 8.69 8.81 -23.21
CA THR A 159 7.44 9.50 -22.84
C THR A 159 6.47 8.61 -22.06
N GLY A 160 6.84 7.35 -21.77
CA GLY A 160 5.97 6.39 -21.07
C GLY A 160 4.77 5.93 -21.89
N LYS A 161 4.84 6.02 -23.22
CA LYS A 161 3.76 5.71 -24.17
C LYS A 161 4.01 4.47 -25.04
N LEU A 162 5.00 3.62 -24.69
CA LEU A 162 5.37 2.43 -25.49
C LEU A 162 4.19 1.48 -25.76
N ARG A 163 3.31 1.26 -24.77
CA ARG A 163 1.99 0.61 -24.89
C ARG A 163 1.92 -0.63 -25.80
N LEU A 164 2.90 -1.52 -25.75
CA LEU A 164 2.90 -2.75 -26.56
C LEU A 164 1.89 -3.82 -26.12
N GLY A 165 1.16 -3.61 -25.02
CA GLY A 165 0.24 -4.62 -24.47
C GLY A 165 0.95 -5.83 -23.85
N ILE A 166 2.26 -5.75 -23.63
CA ILE A 166 3.08 -6.83 -23.06
C ILE A 166 3.11 -6.68 -21.54
N ALA A 167 2.60 -7.70 -20.84
CA ALA A 167 2.73 -7.84 -19.39
C ALA A 167 3.93 -8.72 -19.02
N ASP A 168 4.41 -8.61 -17.79
CA ASP A 168 5.51 -9.41 -17.22
C ASP A 168 5.31 -10.91 -17.47
N MET A 169 4.07 -11.38 -17.31
CA MET A 169 3.69 -12.79 -17.49
C MET A 169 3.93 -13.26 -18.93
N THR A 170 3.67 -12.42 -19.93
CA THR A 170 3.95 -12.72 -21.35
C THR A 170 5.45 -12.81 -21.62
N VAL A 171 6.25 -11.95 -20.97
CA VAL A 171 7.72 -12.03 -21.06
C VAL A 171 8.24 -13.32 -20.42
N LEU A 172 7.71 -13.70 -19.26
CA LEU A 172 8.07 -14.95 -18.59
C LEU A 172 7.66 -16.19 -19.42
N ASP A 173 6.49 -16.15 -20.07
CA ASP A 173 6.06 -17.21 -21.02
C ASP A 173 7.09 -17.35 -22.17
N ALA A 174 7.51 -16.23 -22.74
CA ALA A 174 8.49 -16.22 -23.81
C ALA A 174 9.89 -16.67 -23.35
N LEU A 175 10.33 -16.28 -22.15
CA LEU A 175 11.61 -16.75 -21.58
C LEU A 175 11.59 -18.26 -21.28
N ALA A 176 10.46 -18.78 -20.78
CA ALA A 176 10.29 -20.22 -20.54
C ALA A 176 10.41 -21.03 -21.84
N ILE A 177 9.80 -20.56 -22.93
CA ILE A 177 9.90 -21.21 -24.25
C ILE A 177 11.30 -21.02 -24.86
N ALA A 178 11.89 -19.82 -24.74
CA ALA A 178 13.18 -19.51 -25.36
C ALA A 178 14.36 -20.22 -24.70
N TYR A 179 14.33 -20.35 -23.37
CA TYR A 179 15.48 -20.81 -22.56
C TYR A 179 15.14 -21.93 -21.57
N GLY A 180 13.88 -22.13 -21.21
CA GLY A 180 13.44 -23.12 -20.23
C GLY A 180 13.02 -24.47 -20.81
N GLY A 181 13.06 -24.64 -22.14
CA GLY A 181 12.67 -25.89 -22.81
C GLY A 181 11.17 -26.07 -23.04
N GLY A 182 10.34 -25.06 -22.70
CA GLY A 182 8.90 -25.08 -22.95
C GLY A 182 8.10 -24.27 -21.92
N LYS A 183 6.77 -24.20 -22.13
CA LYS A 183 5.87 -23.48 -21.21
C LYS A 183 5.83 -24.07 -19.80
N GLU A 184 6.12 -25.36 -19.65
CA GLU A 184 6.16 -26.03 -18.34
C GLU A 184 7.23 -25.46 -17.37
N ALA A 185 8.26 -24.79 -17.89
CA ALA A 185 9.25 -24.11 -17.05
C ALA A 185 8.71 -22.83 -16.40
N ARG A 186 7.56 -22.32 -16.86
CA ARG A 186 6.98 -21.04 -16.46
C ARG A 186 6.84 -20.84 -14.94
N PRO A 187 6.41 -21.82 -14.14
CA PRO A 187 6.29 -21.66 -12.69
C PRO A 187 7.63 -21.40 -11.99
N ILE A 188 8.74 -21.97 -12.49
CA ILE A 188 10.08 -21.77 -11.92
C ILE A 188 10.54 -20.33 -12.16
N LEU A 189 10.37 -19.81 -13.38
CA LEU A 189 10.68 -18.41 -13.68
C LEU A 189 9.77 -17.46 -12.90
N GLU A 190 8.49 -17.83 -12.75
CA GLU A 190 7.54 -17.03 -11.96
C GLU A 190 7.99 -16.89 -10.52
N ARG A 191 8.36 -18.01 -9.88
CA ARG A 191 8.82 -18.00 -8.50
C ARG A 191 10.05 -17.12 -8.37
N ALA A 192 11.06 -17.30 -9.23
CA ALA A 192 12.27 -16.49 -9.21
C ALA A 192 11.98 -14.99 -9.40
N TYR A 193 11.05 -14.65 -10.29
CA TYR A 193 10.61 -13.28 -10.48
C TYR A 193 9.85 -12.75 -9.26
N ASN A 194 8.96 -13.55 -8.67
CA ASN A 194 8.14 -13.12 -7.55
C ASN A 194 8.97 -12.89 -6.27
N VAL A 195 10.09 -13.60 -6.07
CA VAL A 195 10.97 -13.39 -4.91
C VAL A 195 12.06 -12.34 -5.11
N SER A 196 12.28 -11.86 -6.35
CA SER A 196 13.30 -10.84 -6.66
C SER A 196 12.75 -9.52 -7.18
N SER A 197 11.55 -9.56 -7.77
CA SER A 197 10.95 -8.50 -8.56
C SER A 197 11.87 -7.96 -9.67
N ASP A 198 12.81 -8.78 -10.14
CA ASP A 198 13.88 -8.40 -11.07
C ASP A 198 13.83 -9.28 -12.33
N LEU A 199 12.98 -8.90 -13.28
CA LEU A 199 12.76 -9.66 -14.50
C LEU A 199 14.03 -9.75 -15.36
N GLY A 200 14.87 -8.71 -15.34
CA GLY A 200 16.14 -8.71 -16.06
C GLY A 200 17.13 -9.72 -15.48
N GLN A 201 17.23 -9.80 -14.15
CA GLN A 201 18.06 -10.80 -13.48
C GLN A 201 17.57 -12.22 -13.80
N VAL A 202 16.26 -12.48 -13.72
CA VAL A 202 15.68 -13.79 -14.05
C VAL A 202 15.98 -14.17 -15.50
N ALA A 203 15.79 -13.23 -16.43
CA ALA A 203 16.08 -13.42 -17.85
C ALA A 203 17.57 -13.72 -18.10
N LYS A 204 18.46 -13.02 -17.40
CA LYS A 204 19.91 -13.24 -17.51
C LYS A 204 20.31 -14.62 -17.01
N ILE A 205 19.85 -15.02 -15.84
CA ILE A 205 20.20 -16.32 -15.25
C ILE A 205 19.69 -17.46 -16.14
N VAL A 206 18.44 -17.42 -16.61
CA VAL A 206 17.91 -18.49 -17.47
C VAL A 206 18.62 -18.55 -18.81
N ALA A 207 19.00 -17.41 -19.40
CA ALA A 207 19.71 -17.37 -20.67
C ALA A 207 21.17 -17.85 -20.55
N GLU A 208 21.88 -17.44 -19.51
CA GLU A 208 23.30 -17.75 -19.29
C GLU A 208 23.52 -19.13 -18.71
N SER A 209 22.73 -19.50 -17.70
CA SER A 209 22.96 -20.66 -16.83
C SER A 209 21.83 -21.70 -16.86
N GLY A 210 20.74 -21.45 -17.60
CA GLY A 210 19.63 -22.38 -17.74
C GLY A 210 18.66 -22.40 -16.56
N ILE A 211 17.61 -23.21 -16.69
CA ILE A 211 16.46 -23.24 -15.76
C ILE A 211 16.77 -23.83 -14.38
N GLU A 212 17.71 -24.78 -14.30
CA GLU A 212 18.07 -25.44 -13.03
C GLU A 212 18.61 -24.44 -12.00
N ASN A 213 19.36 -23.44 -12.45
CA ASN A 213 19.90 -22.38 -11.58
C ASN A 213 18.83 -21.41 -11.03
N LEU A 214 17.61 -21.43 -11.58
CA LEU A 214 16.48 -20.67 -11.03
C LEU A 214 15.76 -21.42 -9.91
N LYS A 215 15.95 -22.74 -9.77
CA LYS A 215 15.32 -23.51 -8.68
C LYS A 215 15.89 -23.11 -7.32
N ASP A 216 17.20 -22.82 -7.27
CA ASP A 216 17.90 -22.36 -6.08
C ASP A 216 17.86 -20.83 -5.91
N PHE A 217 16.95 -20.14 -6.60
CA PHE A 217 16.86 -18.68 -6.53
C PHE A 217 16.47 -18.24 -5.12
N LYS A 218 17.42 -17.58 -4.43
CA LYS A 218 17.28 -17.14 -3.05
C LYS A 218 16.71 -15.73 -2.95
N VAL A 219 15.90 -15.53 -1.94
CA VAL A 219 15.52 -14.21 -1.45
C VAL A 219 16.79 -13.40 -1.13
N SER A 220 16.78 -12.12 -1.49
CA SER A 220 17.93 -11.22 -1.30
C SER A 220 17.46 -9.89 -0.70
N ILE A 221 18.16 -9.43 0.34
CA ILE A 221 17.86 -8.12 0.96
C ILE A 221 18.13 -6.98 -0.03
N GLY A 222 17.27 -5.96 -0.02
CA GLY A 222 17.31 -4.83 -0.95
C GLY A 222 16.56 -5.08 -2.27
N LYS A 223 16.06 -6.30 -2.49
CA LYS A 223 15.18 -6.65 -3.61
C LYS A 223 13.83 -7.12 -3.07
N PRO A 224 12.75 -6.35 -3.24
CA PRO A 224 11.48 -6.71 -2.65
C PRO A 224 10.88 -7.96 -3.29
N ILE A 225 10.26 -8.77 -2.45
CA ILE A 225 9.39 -9.88 -2.82
C ILE A 225 8.04 -9.30 -3.22
N ARG A 226 7.46 -9.78 -4.32
CA ARG A 226 6.11 -9.38 -4.74
C ARG A 226 5.09 -9.73 -3.64
N PRO A 227 4.28 -8.76 -3.17
CA PRO A 227 3.37 -9.00 -2.07
C PRO A 227 2.33 -10.09 -2.39
N MET A 228 2.09 -11.00 -1.44
CA MET A 228 0.97 -11.93 -1.49
C MET A 228 -0.36 -11.17 -1.38
N LEU A 229 -1.37 -11.56 -2.18
CA LEU A 229 -2.67 -10.91 -2.25
C LEU A 229 -3.78 -11.82 -1.70
N ALA A 230 -4.76 -11.20 -1.06
CA ALA A 230 -5.90 -11.91 -0.49
C ALA A 230 -7.11 -11.95 -1.44
N GLU A 231 -7.82 -13.07 -1.44
CA GLU A 231 -9.19 -13.17 -1.95
C GLU A 231 -10.20 -12.48 -1.01
N ARG A 232 -11.46 -12.37 -1.43
CA ARG A 232 -12.53 -11.74 -0.63
C ARG A 232 -13.68 -12.69 -0.42
N LEU A 233 -14.18 -12.74 0.81
CA LEU A 233 -15.49 -13.29 1.16
C LEU A 233 -16.17 -12.36 2.18
N SER A 234 -17.47 -12.57 2.39
CA SER A 234 -18.31 -11.72 3.26
C SER A 234 -18.99 -12.48 4.39
N SER A 235 -18.88 -13.82 4.46
CA SER A 235 -19.44 -14.65 5.52
C SER A 235 -18.32 -15.30 6.34
N PRO A 236 -18.35 -15.18 7.68
CA PRO A 236 -17.44 -15.92 8.57
C PRO A 236 -17.46 -17.43 8.35
N GLU A 237 -18.64 -18.01 8.10
CA GLU A 237 -18.82 -19.44 7.83
C GLU A 237 -18.11 -19.86 6.54
N GLU A 238 -18.35 -19.13 5.45
CA GLU A 238 -17.72 -19.39 4.15
C GLU A 238 -16.19 -19.22 4.22
N ILE A 239 -15.72 -18.22 4.97
CA ILE A 239 -14.30 -17.99 5.21
C ILE A 239 -13.67 -19.20 5.92
N LEU A 240 -14.27 -19.64 7.02
CA LEU A 240 -13.75 -20.77 7.79
C LEU A 240 -13.78 -22.06 6.98
N GLU A 241 -14.88 -22.34 6.27
CA GLU A 241 -14.97 -23.50 5.37
C GLU A 241 -13.83 -23.48 4.33
N LYS A 242 -13.61 -22.32 3.68
CA LYS A 242 -12.58 -22.16 2.67
C LYS A 242 -11.15 -22.33 3.21
N LEU A 243 -10.93 -22.00 4.48
CA LEU A 243 -9.64 -22.10 5.17
C LEU A 243 -9.42 -23.42 5.92
N GLY A 244 -10.32 -24.41 5.74
CA GLY A 244 -10.18 -25.73 6.37
C GLY A 244 -10.73 -25.81 7.80
N GLY A 245 -11.69 -24.95 8.15
CA GLY A 245 -12.43 -24.93 9.41
C GLY A 245 -11.78 -24.12 10.52
N LYS A 246 -10.55 -23.62 10.35
CA LYS A 246 -9.83 -22.84 11.37
C LYS A 246 -8.86 -21.85 10.72
N CYS A 247 -8.73 -20.66 11.28
CA CYS A 247 -7.83 -19.64 10.76
C CYS A 247 -7.11 -18.84 11.86
N ILE A 248 -6.06 -18.14 11.45
CA ILE A 248 -5.54 -16.96 12.17
C ILE A 248 -6.18 -15.74 11.50
N ALA A 249 -7.04 -15.04 12.21
CA ALA A 249 -7.66 -13.80 11.75
C ALA A 249 -6.92 -12.60 12.35
N GLU A 250 -6.47 -11.67 11.52
CA GLU A 250 -5.72 -10.48 11.92
C GLU A 250 -6.47 -9.21 11.57
N TYR A 251 -6.26 -8.16 12.37
CA TYR A 251 -6.73 -6.82 12.04
C TYR A 251 -6.24 -6.41 10.65
N LYS A 252 -7.18 -5.99 9.81
CA LYS A 252 -6.87 -5.37 8.54
C LYS A 252 -6.75 -3.87 8.74
N TYR A 253 -5.56 -3.45 9.14
CA TYR A 253 -5.22 -2.04 9.31
C TYR A 253 -5.44 -1.21 8.04
N ASP A 254 -5.69 0.09 8.21
CA ASP A 254 -5.88 1.08 7.14
C ASP A 254 -4.61 1.95 7.02
N GLY A 255 -3.59 1.44 6.33
CA GLY A 255 -2.29 2.12 6.23
C GLY A 255 -1.60 1.89 4.88
N GLU A 256 -0.29 2.13 4.87
CA GLU A 256 0.57 1.72 3.75
C GLU A 256 1.19 0.37 4.09
N ARG A 257 0.97 -0.64 3.24
CA ARG A 257 1.67 -1.92 3.36
C ARG A 257 3.15 -1.70 3.04
N VAL A 258 3.99 -1.99 4.01
CA VAL A 258 5.45 -1.87 3.92
C VAL A 258 6.08 -3.24 4.03
N GLN A 259 6.89 -3.58 3.03
CA GLN A 259 7.85 -4.66 3.13
C GLN A 259 9.19 -4.08 3.57
N ALA A 260 9.57 -4.35 4.81
CA ALA A 260 10.79 -3.82 5.42
C ALA A 260 11.91 -4.84 5.34
N HIS A 261 13.03 -4.42 4.76
CA HIS A 261 14.24 -5.19 4.64
C HIS A 261 15.29 -4.60 5.57
N LYS A 262 15.77 -5.37 6.54
CA LYS A 262 16.84 -4.98 7.47
C LYS A 262 18.13 -5.73 7.11
N LYS A 263 19.27 -5.03 7.13
CA LYS A 263 20.62 -5.59 7.04
C LYS A 263 21.57 -4.78 7.92
N GLY A 264 21.79 -5.24 9.15
CA GLY A 264 22.45 -4.47 10.19
C GLY A 264 21.72 -3.15 10.40
N GLU A 265 22.43 -2.04 10.18
CA GLU A 265 21.91 -0.68 10.30
C GLU A 265 21.14 -0.19 9.07
N GLU A 266 21.31 -0.85 7.92
CA GLU A 266 20.63 -0.50 6.68
C GLU A 266 19.20 -1.04 6.69
N VAL A 267 18.23 -0.15 6.46
CA VAL A 267 16.82 -0.51 6.33
C VAL A 267 16.28 0.03 5.02
N PHE A 268 15.60 -0.83 4.27
CA PHE A 268 14.86 -0.46 3.06
C PHE A 268 13.39 -0.74 3.27
N LEU A 269 12.54 0.24 2.95
CA LEU A 269 11.10 0.13 3.00
C LEU A 269 10.55 0.15 1.58
N PHE A 270 9.82 -0.90 1.20
CA PHE A 270 9.16 -0.99 -0.10
C PHE A 270 7.64 -0.94 0.06
N SER A 271 6.97 -0.14 -0.76
CA SER A 271 5.51 -0.07 -0.78
C SER A 271 4.89 -1.33 -1.39
N ARG A 272 3.57 -1.43 -1.35
CA ARG A 272 2.83 -2.48 -2.09
C ARG A 272 3.15 -2.51 -3.59
N ARG A 273 3.52 -1.37 -4.19
CA ARG A 273 3.91 -1.26 -5.61
C ARG A 273 5.40 -1.49 -5.83
N LEU A 274 6.12 -1.94 -4.81
CA LEU A 274 7.55 -2.21 -4.82
C LEU A 274 8.40 -0.94 -4.97
N GLU A 275 7.82 0.24 -4.76
CA GLU A 275 8.56 1.50 -4.76
C GLU A 275 9.36 1.62 -3.48
N ASN A 276 10.62 2.06 -3.57
CA ASN A 276 11.41 2.38 -2.39
C ASN A 276 10.87 3.67 -1.73
N ILE A 277 10.26 3.52 -0.56
CA ILE A 277 9.65 4.60 0.22
C ILE A 277 10.45 4.93 1.48
N THR A 278 11.66 4.38 1.64
CA THR A 278 12.52 4.58 2.83
C THR A 278 12.68 6.05 3.21
N ASN A 279 12.95 6.91 2.22
CA ASN A 279 13.14 8.34 2.45
C ASN A 279 11.84 9.08 2.84
N GLN A 280 10.66 8.51 2.59
CA GLN A 280 9.36 9.09 2.96
C GLN A 280 8.98 8.70 4.41
N PHE A 281 9.54 7.61 4.92
CA PHE A 281 9.23 7.05 6.24
C PHE A 281 10.51 6.72 7.05
N PRO A 282 11.37 7.71 7.33
CA PRO A 282 12.62 7.47 8.04
C PRO A 282 12.43 7.04 9.50
N ASP A 283 11.36 7.49 10.16
CA ASP A 283 10.95 7.04 11.50
C ASP A 283 10.50 5.57 11.50
N ALA A 284 9.76 5.11 10.50
CA ALA A 284 9.42 3.69 10.34
C ALA A 284 10.68 2.86 10.10
N ALA A 285 11.64 3.37 9.33
CA ALA A 285 12.91 2.70 9.12
C ALA A 285 13.74 2.60 10.41
N GLU A 286 13.67 3.63 11.26
CA GLU A 286 14.27 3.63 12.60
C GLU A 286 13.59 2.63 13.54
N LEU A 287 12.25 2.59 13.56
CA LEU A 287 11.49 1.58 14.31
C LEU A 287 11.87 0.15 13.90
N VAL A 288 12.02 -0.12 12.60
CA VAL A 288 12.49 -1.43 12.11
C VAL A 288 13.92 -1.72 12.57
N ARG A 289 14.81 -0.74 12.51
CA ARG A 289 16.22 -0.91 12.90
C ARG A 289 16.35 -1.30 14.36
N GLU A 290 15.61 -0.61 15.23
CA GLU A 290 15.71 -0.74 16.69
C GLU A 290 14.96 -1.96 17.22
N PHE A 291 13.74 -2.22 16.73
CA PHE A 291 12.83 -3.19 17.35
C PHE A 291 12.70 -4.53 16.61
N ILE A 292 13.41 -4.73 15.50
CA ILE A 292 13.50 -6.04 14.83
C ILE A 292 14.86 -6.64 15.15
N LYS A 293 14.92 -7.65 16.03
CA LYS A 293 16.17 -8.16 16.64
C LYS A 293 17.20 -8.71 15.64
N PRO A 294 16.83 -9.51 14.62
CA PRO A 294 17.79 -10.14 13.72
C PRO A 294 18.71 -9.15 13.02
N GLN A 295 19.90 -9.62 12.63
CA GLN A 295 20.82 -8.81 11.83
C GLN A 295 20.29 -8.61 10.42
N SER A 296 19.58 -9.60 9.89
CA SER A 296 19.04 -9.55 8.55
C SER A 296 17.63 -10.14 8.51
N ALA A 297 16.66 -9.36 8.05
CA ALA A 297 15.25 -9.78 8.04
C ALA A 297 14.47 -9.15 6.89
N ILE A 298 13.43 -9.84 6.44
CA ILE A 298 12.38 -9.27 5.58
C ILE A 298 11.05 -9.52 6.28
N ILE A 299 10.42 -8.44 6.73
CA ILE A 299 9.11 -8.47 7.39
C ILE A 299 8.09 -7.68 6.56
N GLU A 300 6.82 -8.01 6.74
CA GLU A 300 5.72 -7.21 6.23
C GLU A 300 4.93 -6.60 7.38
N ALA A 301 4.64 -5.31 7.26
CA ALA A 301 3.89 -4.56 8.25
C ALA A 301 2.92 -3.60 7.57
N GLU A 302 1.85 -3.24 8.27
CA GLU A 302 1.09 -2.05 7.92
C GLU A 302 1.67 -0.85 8.67
N CYS A 303 2.05 0.19 7.92
CA CYS A 303 2.47 1.48 8.46
C CYS A 303 1.25 2.39 8.56
N VAL A 304 0.84 2.72 9.78
CA VAL A 304 -0.40 3.43 10.07
C VAL A 304 -0.09 4.72 10.80
N SER A 305 -0.73 5.83 10.41
CA SER A 305 -0.60 7.07 11.16
C SER A 305 -1.38 6.96 12.46
N ILE A 306 -0.77 7.40 13.56
CA ILE A 306 -1.39 7.35 14.88
C ILE A 306 -1.37 8.72 15.54
N ASP A 307 -2.18 8.88 16.57
CA ASP A 307 -2.00 9.91 17.57
C ASP A 307 -1.04 9.40 18.67
N LEU A 308 0.09 10.07 18.90
CA LEU A 308 1.08 9.64 19.90
C LEU A 308 0.62 9.81 21.35
N GLU A 309 -0.39 10.64 21.58
CA GLU A 309 -0.90 10.96 22.90
C GLU A 309 -2.03 10.00 23.31
N THR A 310 -2.86 9.59 22.36
CA THR A 310 -4.00 8.70 22.60
C THR A 310 -3.76 7.25 22.16
N GLY A 311 -2.81 7.05 21.24
CA GLY A 311 -2.58 5.77 20.56
C GLY A 311 -3.62 5.44 19.48
N GLU A 312 -4.58 6.33 19.23
CA GLU A 312 -5.65 6.10 18.25
C GLU A 312 -5.10 6.11 16.82
N MET A 313 -5.59 5.18 15.99
CA MET A 313 -5.23 5.11 14.58
C MET A 313 -5.98 6.17 13.78
N LYS A 314 -5.27 6.80 12.84
CA LYS A 314 -5.82 7.78 11.92
C LYS A 314 -6.12 7.13 10.56
N PRO A 315 -7.10 7.63 9.79
CA PRO A 315 -7.43 7.11 8.46
C PRO A 315 -6.25 7.20 7.48
N PHE A 316 -6.22 6.32 6.48
CA PHE A 316 -5.16 6.30 5.45
C PHE A 316 -4.98 7.64 4.70
N GLN A 317 -6.04 8.45 4.55
CA GLN A 317 -5.93 9.76 3.89
C GLN A 317 -4.97 10.72 4.63
N GLU A 318 -4.94 10.65 5.97
CA GLU A 318 -4.01 11.45 6.78
C GLU A 318 -2.55 11.02 6.50
N LEU A 319 -2.30 9.71 6.36
CA LEU A 319 -1.00 9.18 5.99
C LEU A 319 -0.54 9.65 4.61
N MET A 320 -1.46 9.89 3.66
CA MET A 320 -1.11 10.35 2.31
C MET A 320 -0.55 11.77 2.29
N HIS A 321 -0.93 12.64 3.23
CA HIS A 321 -0.36 13.98 3.36
C HIS A 321 1.15 13.96 3.67
N ARG A 322 1.64 12.81 4.15
CA ARG A 322 3.03 12.56 4.50
C ARG A 322 3.95 12.25 3.32
N ARG A 323 3.43 11.82 2.15
CA ARG A 323 4.23 11.45 0.97
C ARG A 323 4.82 12.69 0.27
N ARG A 324 5.73 13.40 0.94
CA ARG A 324 6.43 14.61 0.43
C ARG A 324 7.93 14.34 0.29
N LYS A 325 8.57 14.96 -0.72
CA LYS A 325 10.04 14.90 -0.91
C LYS A 325 10.80 15.94 -0.08
N HIS A 326 10.09 16.94 0.47
CA HIS A 326 10.64 18.04 1.26
C HIS A 326 9.91 18.13 2.60
N GLU A 327 10.55 18.76 3.61
CA GLU A 327 9.98 18.96 4.96
C GLU A 327 9.60 17.67 5.72
N ILE A 328 10.34 16.59 5.48
CA ILE A 328 10.06 15.26 6.06
C ILE A 328 9.98 15.30 7.60
N ARG A 329 10.81 16.11 8.28
CA ARG A 329 10.77 16.24 9.76
C ARG A 329 9.42 16.75 10.26
N ARG A 330 8.91 17.82 9.64
CA ARG A 330 7.58 18.37 9.97
C ARG A 330 6.49 17.35 9.67
N ALA A 331 6.61 16.61 8.57
CA ALA A 331 5.66 15.55 8.23
C ALA A 331 5.65 14.39 9.24
N ILE A 332 6.80 14.04 9.85
CA ILE A 332 6.88 13.05 10.94
C ILE A 332 6.17 13.55 12.19
N GLU A 333 6.36 14.83 12.53
CA GLU A 333 5.73 15.46 13.70
C GLU A 333 4.21 15.55 13.56
N GLU A 334 3.71 15.95 12.38
CA GLU A 334 2.28 16.07 12.10
C GLU A 334 1.60 14.69 11.94
N TYR A 335 2.30 13.73 11.33
CA TYR A 335 1.77 12.40 10.98
C TYR A 335 2.69 11.28 11.46
N PRO A 336 2.88 11.10 12.78
CA PRO A 336 3.69 10.03 13.31
C PRO A 336 3.06 8.68 12.96
N VAL A 337 3.90 7.66 12.81
CA VAL A 337 3.46 6.31 12.41
C VAL A 337 3.85 5.23 13.41
N SER A 338 3.06 4.17 13.41
CA SER A 338 3.34 2.89 14.06
C SER A 338 3.36 1.77 13.02
N LEU A 339 4.05 0.68 13.34
CA LEU A 339 4.15 -0.52 12.53
C LEU A 339 3.35 -1.66 13.16
N PHE A 340 2.42 -2.22 12.39
CA PHE A 340 1.68 -3.42 12.74
C PHE A 340 2.18 -4.58 11.87
N VAL A 341 3.14 -5.34 12.40
CA VAL A 341 3.86 -6.39 11.67
C VAL A 341 3.01 -7.65 11.59
N PHE A 342 2.87 -8.24 10.40
CA PHE A 342 1.94 -9.35 10.16
C PHE A 342 2.53 -10.55 9.41
N ASP A 343 3.77 -10.47 8.91
CA ASP A 343 4.46 -11.64 8.33
C ASP A 343 5.98 -11.45 8.38
N VAL A 344 6.71 -12.56 8.27
CA VAL A 344 8.16 -12.60 8.14
C VAL A 344 8.54 -13.59 7.05
N LEU A 345 9.34 -13.13 6.08
CA LEU A 345 9.69 -13.86 4.87
C LEU A 345 11.14 -14.35 4.87
N TYR A 346 11.99 -13.73 5.68
CA TYR A 346 13.41 -14.06 5.75
C TYR A 346 13.99 -13.62 7.10
N VAL A 347 14.85 -14.46 7.70
CA VAL A 347 15.60 -14.15 8.92
C VAL A 347 16.99 -14.79 8.86
N ASP A 348 18.05 -14.01 9.03
CA ASP A 348 19.43 -14.47 9.25
C ASP A 348 19.90 -15.62 8.34
N GLY A 349 19.69 -15.46 7.03
CA GLY A 349 20.08 -16.46 6.03
C GLY A 349 18.99 -17.46 5.66
N LYS A 350 17.93 -17.59 6.47
CA LYS A 350 16.84 -18.53 6.26
C LYS A 350 15.69 -17.89 5.47
N ASP A 351 15.37 -18.48 4.32
CA ASP A 351 14.15 -18.19 3.56
C ASP A 351 12.96 -18.89 4.24
N LEU A 352 11.94 -18.11 4.59
CA LEU A 352 10.71 -18.60 5.22
C LEU A 352 9.52 -18.61 4.25
N THR A 353 9.69 -18.18 3.00
CA THR A 353 8.56 -18.06 2.04
C THR A 353 7.84 -19.38 1.77
N LEU A 354 8.53 -20.52 1.92
CA LEU A 354 7.96 -21.86 1.77
C LEU A 354 7.53 -22.50 3.10
N GLU A 355 7.75 -21.83 4.22
CA GLU A 355 7.29 -22.30 5.53
C GLU A 355 5.79 -21.96 5.69
N PRO A 356 4.98 -22.84 6.31
CA PRO A 356 3.59 -22.56 6.62
C PRO A 356 3.41 -21.28 7.47
N TYR A 357 2.33 -20.54 7.23
CA TYR A 357 2.07 -19.27 7.92
C TYR A 357 2.12 -19.37 9.45
N PRO A 358 1.58 -20.42 10.11
CA PRO A 358 1.72 -20.56 11.56
C PRO A 358 3.18 -20.55 12.04
N ILE A 359 4.11 -21.17 11.30
CA ILE A 359 5.53 -21.18 11.64
C ILE A 359 6.11 -19.77 11.50
N ARG A 360 5.81 -19.08 10.39
CA ARG A 360 6.26 -17.69 10.18
C ARG A 360 5.73 -16.76 11.25
N HIS A 361 4.47 -16.93 11.65
CA HIS A 361 3.83 -16.13 12.70
C HIS A 361 4.47 -16.34 14.09
N GLU A 362 4.89 -17.56 14.44
CA GLU A 362 5.65 -17.78 15.68
C GLU A 362 7.06 -17.17 15.61
N VAL A 363 7.77 -17.33 14.50
CA VAL A 363 9.08 -16.67 14.29
C VAL A 363 8.93 -15.15 14.40
N LEU A 364 7.86 -14.59 13.85
CA LEU A 364 7.58 -13.16 13.92
C LEU A 364 7.49 -12.67 15.38
N LYS A 365 6.86 -13.43 16.27
CA LYS A 365 6.76 -13.09 17.70
C LYS A 365 8.09 -13.09 18.42
N GLU A 366 9.02 -13.95 18.01
CA GLU A 366 10.33 -14.05 18.64
C GLU A 366 11.23 -12.87 18.26
N ILE A 367 11.13 -12.41 17.00
CA ILE A 367 12.05 -11.42 16.43
C ILE A 367 11.64 -9.96 16.64
N VAL A 368 10.38 -9.69 17.00
CA VAL A 368 9.85 -8.33 17.21
C VAL A 368 9.91 -7.97 18.69
N ASP A 369 10.55 -6.85 19.04
CA ASP A 369 10.41 -6.22 20.35
C ASP A 369 9.17 -5.33 20.36
N ILE A 370 8.14 -5.77 21.08
CA ILE A 370 6.84 -5.10 21.11
C ILE A 370 6.95 -3.79 21.91
N THR A 371 6.50 -2.71 21.29
CA THR A 371 6.36 -1.38 21.91
C THR A 371 5.01 -0.77 21.54
N ASP A 372 4.72 0.43 22.06
CA ASP A 372 3.55 1.18 21.62
C ASP A 372 3.55 1.52 20.13
N ARG A 373 4.74 1.59 19.50
CA ARG A 373 4.90 1.96 18.08
C ARG A 373 5.24 0.81 17.14
N VAL A 374 5.62 -0.35 17.67
CA VAL A 374 5.90 -1.57 16.90
C VAL A 374 5.15 -2.71 17.56
N GLN A 375 4.10 -3.16 16.90
CA GLN A 375 3.22 -4.21 17.42
C GLN A 375 3.11 -5.32 16.38
N ILE A 376 2.83 -6.53 16.86
CA ILE A 376 2.33 -7.59 15.98
C ILE A 376 0.86 -7.27 15.69
N ALA A 377 0.43 -7.49 14.45
CA ALA A 377 -0.97 -7.34 14.07
C ALA A 377 -1.86 -8.09 15.06
N LYS A 378 -2.83 -7.40 15.66
CA LYS A 378 -3.74 -8.01 16.62
C LYS A 378 -4.48 -9.15 15.94
N TYR A 379 -4.47 -10.33 16.56
CA TYR A 379 -4.97 -11.55 15.95
C TYR A 379 -5.82 -12.40 16.88
N LEU A 380 -6.65 -13.25 16.27
CA LEU A 380 -7.48 -14.27 16.90
C LEU A 380 -7.30 -15.59 16.16
N VAL A 381 -7.04 -16.68 16.88
CA VAL A 381 -7.13 -18.04 16.33
C VAL A 381 -8.53 -18.57 16.63
N THR A 382 -9.30 -18.91 15.60
CA THR A 382 -10.69 -19.36 15.78
C THR A 382 -11.13 -20.35 14.72
N ASP A 383 -11.97 -21.29 15.14
CA ASP A 383 -12.79 -22.20 14.33
C ASP A 383 -14.29 -21.87 14.45
N ASN A 384 -14.61 -20.81 15.19
CA ASN A 384 -15.98 -20.40 15.51
C ASN A 384 -16.35 -19.14 14.70
N PRO A 385 -17.40 -19.22 13.85
CA PRO A 385 -17.88 -18.09 13.05
C PRO A 385 -18.31 -16.88 13.89
N GLN A 386 -18.99 -17.10 15.02
CA GLN A 386 -19.45 -16.02 15.89
C GLN A 386 -18.28 -15.26 16.53
N LYS A 387 -17.25 -15.97 17.00
CA LYS A 387 -16.03 -15.32 17.54
C LYS A 387 -15.29 -14.54 16.46
N LEU A 388 -15.21 -15.07 15.24
CA LEU A 388 -14.60 -14.37 14.11
C LEU A 388 -15.34 -13.07 13.81
N GLU A 389 -16.67 -13.12 13.85
CA GLU A 389 -17.54 -11.98 13.62
C GLU A 389 -17.44 -10.92 14.72
N THR A 390 -17.43 -11.32 15.99
CA THR A 390 -17.17 -10.41 17.13
C THR A 390 -15.82 -9.72 16.98
N PHE A 391 -14.78 -10.45 16.59
CA PHE A 391 -13.44 -9.90 16.36
C PHE A 391 -13.40 -8.97 15.14
N PHE A 392 -14.22 -9.23 14.13
CA PHE A 392 -14.38 -8.34 12.98
C PHE A 392 -15.02 -7.01 13.40
N GLU A 393 -16.09 -7.04 14.18
CA GLU A 393 -16.74 -5.84 14.72
C GLU A 393 -15.78 -5.02 15.59
N GLU A 394 -15.01 -5.70 16.45
CA GLU A 394 -13.96 -5.07 17.25
C GLU A 394 -12.90 -4.38 16.37
N ALA A 395 -12.46 -5.01 15.28
CA ALA A 395 -11.50 -4.41 14.36
C ALA A 395 -12.04 -3.12 13.71
N ILE A 396 -13.30 -3.14 13.25
CA ILE A 396 -13.96 -1.99 12.63
C ILE A 396 -14.06 -0.83 13.61
N GLU A 397 -14.49 -1.10 14.85
CA GLU A 397 -14.61 -0.11 15.92
C GLU A 397 -13.26 0.55 16.23
N ASN A 398 -12.19 -0.25 16.28
CA ASN A 398 -10.83 0.25 16.48
C ASN A 398 -10.26 1.00 15.26
N GLY A 399 -11.06 1.26 14.22
CA GLY A 399 -10.66 2.04 13.07
C GLY A 399 -10.03 1.22 11.92
N CYS A 400 -9.97 -0.10 12.02
CA CYS A 400 -9.47 -0.96 10.94
C CYS A 400 -10.49 -1.13 9.81
N GLU A 401 -10.04 -1.62 8.65
CA GLU A 401 -10.90 -1.89 7.50
C GLU A 401 -11.68 -3.22 7.60
N GLY A 402 -11.35 -4.07 8.58
CA GLY A 402 -11.90 -5.42 8.76
C GLY A 402 -10.84 -6.40 9.24
N LEU A 403 -10.87 -7.63 8.72
CA LEU A 403 -9.89 -8.68 9.03
C LEU A 403 -9.20 -9.23 7.78
N VAL A 404 -8.03 -9.82 7.98
CA VAL A 404 -7.38 -10.75 7.04
C VAL A 404 -7.32 -12.11 7.71
N CYS A 405 -8.10 -13.06 7.22
CA CYS A 405 -8.15 -14.43 7.69
C CYS A 405 -7.14 -15.28 6.90
N LYS A 406 -6.22 -15.93 7.60
CA LYS A 406 -5.10 -16.67 7.02
C LYS A 406 -5.21 -18.16 7.36
N SER A 407 -4.97 -19.00 6.36
CA SER A 407 -4.96 -20.46 6.49
C SER A 407 -3.91 -20.92 7.49
N MET A 408 -4.25 -21.96 8.26
CA MET A 408 -3.33 -22.65 9.16
C MET A 408 -2.84 -23.99 8.60
N GLY A 409 -3.18 -24.32 7.35
CA GLY A 409 -2.76 -25.57 6.69
C GLY A 409 -1.24 -25.65 6.50
N GLU A 410 -0.73 -26.88 6.32
CA GLU A 410 0.68 -27.14 6.00
C GLU A 410 1.08 -26.55 4.64
N ASP A 411 0.12 -26.32 3.75
CA ASP A 411 0.30 -25.68 2.45
C ASP A 411 0.19 -24.15 2.51
N SER A 412 0.04 -23.55 3.71
CA SER A 412 -0.11 -22.10 3.94
C SER A 412 1.20 -21.30 3.73
N VAL A 413 1.88 -21.56 2.62
CA VAL A 413 3.12 -20.90 2.22
C VAL A 413 2.86 -19.46 1.75
N TYR A 414 3.91 -18.65 1.66
CA TYR A 414 3.82 -17.30 1.12
C TYR A 414 3.74 -17.33 -0.42
N GLN A 415 2.56 -17.09 -0.98
CA GLN A 415 2.33 -17.06 -2.42
C GLN A 415 2.68 -15.69 -3.00
N ALA A 416 3.99 -15.40 -3.10
CA ALA A 416 4.51 -14.13 -3.60
C ALA A 416 3.92 -13.77 -4.96
N GLY A 417 3.40 -12.54 -5.10
CA GLY A 417 2.84 -12.01 -6.34
C GLY A 417 1.52 -12.62 -6.81
N SER A 418 0.96 -13.59 -6.08
CA SER A 418 -0.26 -14.28 -6.45
C SER A 418 -1.43 -13.87 -5.55
N ARG A 419 -2.64 -13.99 -6.09
CA ARG A 419 -3.88 -13.93 -5.33
C ARG A 419 -4.39 -15.34 -5.16
N GLY A 420 -4.67 -15.74 -3.93
CA GLY A 420 -5.12 -17.08 -3.60
C GLY A 420 -6.01 -17.10 -2.35
N TRP A 421 -6.53 -18.28 -2.05
CA TRP A 421 -7.47 -18.50 -0.96
C TRP A 421 -6.79 -18.69 0.41
N LEU A 422 -5.46 -18.76 0.46
CA LEU A 422 -4.74 -18.87 1.73
C LEU A 422 -4.94 -17.64 2.60
N TRP A 423 -5.14 -16.45 2.00
CA TRP A 423 -5.50 -15.22 2.69
C TRP A 423 -6.84 -14.72 2.16
N ILE A 424 -7.78 -14.46 3.06
CA ILE A 424 -9.11 -13.96 2.73
C ILE A 424 -9.36 -12.67 3.50
N LYS A 425 -9.63 -11.58 2.79
CA LYS A 425 -10.03 -10.33 3.43
C LYS A 425 -11.52 -10.38 3.77
N TYR A 426 -11.83 -10.17 5.04
CA TYR A 426 -13.18 -9.99 5.51
C TYR A 426 -13.43 -8.50 5.75
N LYS A 427 -14.26 -7.88 4.91
CA LYS A 427 -14.53 -6.43 4.92
C LYS A 427 -16.02 -6.15 4.78
N ARG A 428 -16.51 -5.14 5.49
CA ARG A 428 -17.81 -4.49 5.21
C ARG A 428 -17.69 -3.66 3.92
N ASP A 429 -18.78 -3.61 3.15
CA ASP A 429 -18.84 -2.95 1.84
C ASP A 429 -19.21 -1.45 1.91
N TYR A 430 -19.19 -0.84 3.09
CA TYR A 430 -19.87 0.44 3.27
C TYR A 430 -18.95 1.51 3.86
N LYS A 431 -19.01 2.70 3.27
CA LYS A 431 -18.50 3.96 3.82
C LYS A 431 -19.66 4.94 3.76
N SER A 432 -20.39 5.14 4.86
CA SER A 432 -21.35 6.23 4.97
C SER A 432 -20.87 7.16 6.06
N GLU A 433 -20.71 8.44 5.75
CA GLU A 433 -20.33 9.45 6.73
C GLU A 433 -21.55 9.86 7.60
N MET A 434 -21.38 9.99 8.92
CA MET A 434 -22.38 10.61 9.79
C MET A 434 -22.53 12.08 9.39
N THR A 435 -23.75 12.50 9.09
CA THR A 435 -24.06 13.90 8.74
C THR A 435 -24.31 14.78 9.95
N ASP A 436 -24.73 14.18 11.06
CA ASP A 436 -25.23 14.88 12.25
C ASP A 436 -24.35 14.56 13.46
N ALA A 437 -24.00 15.60 14.22
CA ALA A 437 -23.31 15.46 15.50
C ALA A 437 -24.28 15.00 16.59
N VAL A 438 -23.76 14.34 17.62
CA VAL A 438 -24.52 13.83 18.77
C VAL A 438 -23.99 14.44 20.06
N ASP A 439 -24.88 14.65 21.02
CA ASP A 439 -24.53 15.14 22.34
C ASP A 439 -24.37 13.95 23.29
N LEU A 440 -23.19 13.73 23.84
CA LEU A 440 -22.89 12.55 24.66
C LEU A 440 -22.40 12.94 26.04
N THR A 441 -22.79 12.15 27.04
CA THR A 441 -22.41 12.37 28.43
C THR A 441 -21.06 11.71 28.73
N VAL A 442 -20.16 12.44 29.40
CA VAL A 442 -18.88 11.91 29.88
C VAL A 442 -19.12 11.03 31.10
N VAL A 443 -18.70 9.76 31.02
CA VAL A 443 -18.90 8.78 32.11
C VAL A 443 -17.59 8.17 32.63
N GLY A 444 -16.49 8.31 31.89
CA GLY A 444 -15.16 7.87 32.32
C GLY A 444 -14.03 8.48 31.48
N ALA A 445 -12.79 8.14 31.82
CA ALA A 445 -11.59 8.53 31.06
C ALA A 445 -10.51 7.44 31.09
N PHE A 446 -9.64 7.48 30.10
CA PHE A 446 -8.44 6.65 29.97
C PHE A 446 -7.19 7.51 30.08
N HIS A 447 -6.12 6.98 30.67
CA HIS A 447 -4.85 7.70 30.83
C HIS A 447 -4.20 8.02 29.49
N GLY A 448 -3.67 9.24 29.40
CA GLY A 448 -2.91 9.70 28.24
C GLY A 448 -1.48 9.18 28.20
N ARG A 449 -0.91 9.22 27.01
CA ARG A 449 0.49 8.86 26.72
C ARG A 449 1.23 10.10 26.22
N GLY A 450 2.57 10.03 26.18
CA GLY A 450 3.40 11.10 25.63
C GLY A 450 3.17 12.45 26.34
N LYS A 451 2.79 13.50 25.60
CA LYS A 451 2.52 14.84 26.17
C LYS A 451 1.31 14.86 27.09
N ARG A 452 0.35 13.94 26.92
CA ARG A 452 -0.81 13.76 27.80
C ARG A 452 -0.52 12.80 28.96
N ALA A 453 0.73 12.40 29.17
CA ALA A 453 1.10 11.60 30.33
C ALA A 453 0.75 12.36 31.63
N GLY A 454 0.00 11.70 32.52
CA GLY A 454 -0.50 12.32 33.76
C GLY A 454 -1.85 13.04 33.64
N THR A 455 -2.46 13.10 32.45
CA THR A 455 -3.83 13.58 32.23
C THR A 455 -4.66 12.53 31.48
N TYR A 456 -5.81 12.92 30.93
CA TYR A 456 -6.73 12.07 30.19
C TYR A 456 -6.32 12.00 28.71
N GLY A 457 -6.11 10.79 28.21
CA GLY A 457 -5.85 10.53 26.79
C GLY A 457 -7.13 10.54 25.97
N ALA A 458 -8.19 9.94 26.50
CA ALA A 458 -9.49 9.89 25.86
C ALA A 458 -10.62 9.79 26.90
N LEU A 459 -11.81 10.29 26.53
CA LEU A 459 -13.01 10.22 27.34
C LEU A 459 -13.92 9.07 26.90
N LEU A 460 -14.53 8.37 27.86
CA LEU A 460 -15.57 7.39 27.62
C LEU A 460 -16.93 8.10 27.64
N LEU A 461 -17.64 8.04 26.52
CA LEU A 461 -18.87 8.79 26.30
C LEU A 461 -20.08 7.86 26.14
N ALA A 462 -21.24 8.31 26.62
CA ALA A 462 -22.46 7.53 26.67
C ALA A 462 -23.70 8.30 26.17
N ALA A 463 -24.61 7.57 25.54
CA ALA A 463 -25.95 8.03 25.19
C ALA A 463 -26.94 7.72 26.33
N TYR A 464 -28.01 8.50 26.45
CA TYR A 464 -28.99 8.31 27.52
C TYR A 464 -30.11 7.34 27.11
N ASN A 465 -30.51 6.45 28.01
CA ASN A 465 -31.65 5.55 27.86
C ASN A 465 -32.76 5.98 28.85
N PRO A 466 -33.80 6.68 28.38
CA PRO A 466 -34.88 7.15 29.24
C PRO A 466 -35.75 6.03 29.85
N GLU A 467 -35.81 4.86 29.22
CA GLU A 467 -36.66 3.74 29.69
C GLU A 467 -36.08 3.08 30.95
N GLU A 468 -34.75 2.97 30.98
CA GLU A 468 -33.99 2.32 32.04
C GLU A 468 -33.32 3.31 33.00
N ASP A 469 -33.44 4.61 32.72
CA ASP A 469 -32.74 5.70 33.41
C ASP A 469 -31.22 5.46 33.51
N THR A 470 -30.61 5.04 32.40
CA THR A 470 -29.18 4.69 32.34
C THR A 470 -28.43 5.36 31.19
N PHE A 471 -27.12 5.46 31.33
CA PHE A 471 -26.18 5.97 30.34
C PHE A 471 -25.41 4.79 29.74
N GLU A 472 -25.60 4.54 28.45
CA GLU A 472 -25.02 3.42 27.75
C GLU A 472 -23.84 3.88 26.89
N THR A 473 -22.65 3.35 27.16
CA THR A 473 -21.44 3.78 26.44
C THR A 473 -21.51 3.51 24.94
N VAL A 474 -21.03 4.47 24.14
CA VAL A 474 -21.10 4.45 22.67
C VAL A 474 -19.78 4.80 21.97
N CYS A 475 -18.84 5.50 22.62
CA CYS A 475 -17.51 5.70 22.05
C CYS A 475 -16.44 6.08 23.07
N LYS A 476 -15.18 5.92 22.66
CA LYS A 476 -14.00 6.52 23.28
C LYS A 476 -13.51 7.66 22.39
N CYS A 477 -13.45 8.87 22.92
CA CYS A 477 -13.07 10.07 22.18
C CYS A 477 -11.75 10.65 22.69
N GLY A 478 -10.68 10.52 21.91
CA GLY A 478 -9.37 11.12 22.18
C GLY A 478 -9.02 12.33 21.30
N SER A 479 -9.81 12.61 20.25
CA SER A 479 -9.50 13.61 19.23
C SER A 479 -10.46 14.82 19.24
N GLY A 480 -10.01 15.96 18.71
CA GLY A 480 -10.80 17.20 18.60
C GLY A 480 -10.66 18.19 19.76
N PHE A 481 -9.81 17.87 20.75
CA PHE A 481 -9.52 18.73 21.89
C PHE A 481 -8.36 19.68 21.57
N THR A 482 -8.51 20.95 21.91
CA THR A 482 -7.43 21.94 21.91
C THR A 482 -6.56 21.80 23.17
N ASP A 483 -5.38 22.41 23.20
CA ASP A 483 -4.53 22.43 24.40
C ASP A 483 -5.27 23.04 25.61
N GLU A 484 -6.09 24.08 25.38
CA GLU A 484 -6.93 24.69 26.42
C GLU A 484 -7.99 23.72 26.95
N ASP A 485 -8.60 22.91 26.06
CA ASP A 485 -9.56 21.88 26.46
C ASP A 485 -8.89 20.81 27.35
N LEU A 486 -7.67 20.39 26.99
CA LEU A 486 -6.93 19.37 27.73
C LEU A 486 -6.50 19.82 29.13
N GLU A 487 -6.32 21.13 29.35
CA GLU A 487 -6.12 21.71 30.68
C GLU A 487 -7.44 21.85 31.46
N LYS A 488 -8.51 22.23 30.77
CA LYS A 488 -9.82 22.54 31.38
C LYS A 488 -10.62 21.30 31.79
N ILE A 489 -10.62 20.26 30.97
CA ILE A 489 -11.45 19.05 31.19
C ILE A 489 -11.11 18.36 32.52
N PRO A 490 -9.85 18.11 32.88
CA PRO A 490 -9.52 17.52 34.18
C PRO A 490 -10.09 18.31 35.36
N GLN A 491 -9.97 19.64 35.33
CA GLN A 491 -10.50 20.51 36.37
C GLN A 491 -12.04 20.50 36.42
N MET A 492 -12.69 20.48 35.26
CA MET A 492 -14.14 20.41 35.14
C MET A 492 -14.70 19.07 35.65
N MET A 493 -13.98 17.97 35.41
CA MET A 493 -14.45 16.62 35.75
C MET A 493 -14.08 16.19 37.17
N GLU A 494 -13.07 16.79 37.81
CA GLU A 494 -12.61 16.39 39.15
C GLU A 494 -13.73 16.39 40.22
N PRO A 495 -14.64 17.40 40.28
CA PRO A 495 -15.77 17.38 41.22
C PRO A 495 -16.75 16.22 41.00
N HIS A 496 -16.75 15.63 39.81
CA HIS A 496 -17.63 14.53 39.41
C HIS A 496 -16.94 13.17 39.49
N ARG A 497 -15.68 13.10 39.92
CA ARG A 497 -14.93 11.86 39.98
C ARG A 497 -15.52 10.91 41.03
N VAL A 498 -15.68 9.65 40.64
CA VAL A 498 -16.17 8.57 41.50
C VAL A 498 -15.18 7.40 41.53
N GLN A 499 -15.18 6.63 42.61
CA GLN A 499 -14.21 5.54 42.82
C GLN A 499 -14.50 4.29 41.97
N HIS A 500 -15.74 4.11 41.54
CA HIS A 500 -16.18 2.97 40.76
C HIS A 500 -17.21 3.41 39.72
N LYS A 501 -17.48 2.55 38.73
CA LYS A 501 -18.53 2.77 37.74
C LYS A 501 -19.84 3.19 38.40
N HIS A 502 -20.40 4.32 37.98
CA HIS A 502 -21.64 4.85 38.52
C HIS A 502 -22.82 3.89 38.23
N ALA A 503 -23.78 3.77 39.14
CA ALA A 503 -24.86 2.78 39.04
C ALA A 503 -25.74 2.96 37.78
N ARG A 504 -25.91 4.21 37.34
CA ARG A 504 -26.63 4.55 36.10
C ARG A 504 -25.79 4.34 34.84
N VAL A 505 -24.52 3.93 34.91
CA VAL A 505 -23.65 3.74 33.74
C VAL A 505 -23.58 2.26 33.36
N LYS A 506 -24.05 1.94 32.16
CA LYS A 506 -23.87 0.62 31.53
C LYS A 506 -22.63 0.70 30.62
N SER A 507 -21.64 -0.14 30.91
CA SER A 507 -20.44 -0.31 30.08
C SER A 507 -19.81 -1.68 30.31
N LYS A 508 -19.32 -2.32 29.24
CA LYS A 508 -18.44 -3.49 29.30
C LYS A 508 -16.95 -3.10 29.34
N LEU A 509 -16.61 -1.85 29.01
CA LEU A 509 -15.27 -1.32 29.13
C LEU A 509 -14.99 -0.90 30.58
N GLU A 510 -13.76 -1.14 31.03
CA GLU A 510 -13.27 -0.62 32.29
C GLU A 510 -12.44 0.63 32.03
N ALA A 511 -12.94 1.78 32.47
CA ALA A 511 -12.21 3.04 32.39
C ALA A 511 -11.18 3.14 33.52
N ASP A 512 -10.06 3.83 33.28
CA ASP A 512 -9.06 4.08 34.33
C ASP A 512 -9.63 5.01 35.42
N ILE A 513 -10.56 5.90 35.03
CA ILE A 513 -11.23 6.85 35.90
C ILE A 513 -12.72 6.88 35.56
N TRP A 514 -13.56 6.88 36.60
CA TRP A 514 -15.02 6.95 36.47
C TRP A 514 -15.57 8.31 36.93
N PHE A 515 -16.64 8.77 36.28
CA PHE A 515 -17.32 10.03 36.61
C PHE A 515 -18.83 9.82 36.85
N GLU A 516 -19.40 10.69 37.68
CA GLU A 516 -20.84 10.92 37.73
C GLU A 516 -21.30 11.50 36.38
N PRO A 517 -22.34 10.94 35.72
CA PRO A 517 -22.86 11.44 34.45
C PRO A 517 -23.40 12.87 34.63
N LYS A 518 -22.67 13.86 34.11
CA LYS A 518 -23.00 15.29 34.32
C LYS A 518 -22.63 16.19 33.15
N VAL A 519 -21.42 16.03 32.64
CA VAL A 519 -20.88 16.88 31.57
C VAL A 519 -21.25 16.30 30.22
N VAL A 520 -21.82 17.14 29.35
CA VAL A 520 -22.25 16.76 28.00
C VAL A 520 -21.38 17.46 26.95
N LEU A 521 -20.89 16.69 25.98
CA LEU A 521 -20.05 17.16 24.88
C LEU A 521 -20.72 16.85 23.54
N GLU A 522 -20.61 17.77 22.59
CA GLU A 522 -21.01 17.49 21.21
C GLU A 522 -19.87 16.79 20.46
N VAL A 523 -20.19 15.65 19.84
CA VAL A 523 -19.25 14.75 19.17
C VAL A 523 -19.76 14.41 17.78
N ILE A 524 -18.85 14.34 16.81
CA ILE A 524 -19.11 13.82 15.47
C ILE A 524 -18.21 12.62 15.21
N GLY A 525 -18.64 11.71 14.36
CA GLY A 525 -17.82 10.56 13.94
C GLY A 525 -17.91 10.31 12.44
N ALA A 526 -17.22 9.28 11.99
CA ALA A 526 -17.29 8.83 10.60
C ALA A 526 -18.57 8.01 10.36
N GLU A 527 -18.89 7.03 11.19
CA GLU A 527 -20.05 6.15 11.01
C GLU A 527 -20.48 5.53 12.34
N ILE A 528 -21.72 5.04 12.40
CA ILE A 528 -22.17 4.18 13.51
C ILE A 528 -22.01 2.72 13.09
N THR A 529 -21.45 1.91 13.98
CA THR A 529 -21.11 0.50 13.72
C THR A 529 -21.61 -0.38 14.84
N LEU A 530 -21.80 -1.68 14.56
CA LEU A 530 -21.96 -2.68 15.62
C LEU A 530 -20.68 -2.78 16.44
N SER A 531 -20.83 -2.87 17.76
CA SER A 531 -19.73 -2.98 18.70
C SER A 531 -19.99 -4.10 19.73
N PRO A 532 -18.99 -4.95 20.00
CA PRO A 532 -19.11 -5.95 21.04
C PRO A 532 -18.84 -5.40 22.45
N VAL A 533 -18.16 -4.25 22.58
CA VAL A 533 -17.69 -3.69 23.85
C VAL A 533 -18.53 -2.49 24.34
N HIS A 534 -19.14 -1.74 23.43
CA HIS A 534 -20.08 -0.69 23.79
C HIS A 534 -21.48 -1.25 24.04
N THR A 535 -22.22 -0.59 24.93
CA THR A 535 -23.52 -1.09 25.42
C THR A 535 -24.71 -0.37 24.82
N CYS A 536 -24.50 0.78 24.17
CA CYS A 536 -25.55 1.57 23.56
C CYS A 536 -26.38 0.72 22.60
N GLY A 537 -27.66 0.51 22.90
CA GLY A 537 -28.58 -0.23 22.04
C GLY A 537 -28.24 -1.73 21.94
N THR A 538 -27.64 -2.31 22.99
CA THR A 538 -27.31 -3.74 23.05
C THR A 538 -28.55 -4.58 22.73
N GLY A 539 -28.44 -5.49 21.75
CA GLY A 539 -29.53 -6.38 21.36
C GLY A 539 -30.59 -5.76 20.45
N ALA A 540 -30.51 -4.45 20.15
CA ALA A 540 -31.51 -3.78 19.32
C ALA A 540 -31.39 -4.12 17.83
N ILE A 541 -30.16 -4.33 17.35
CA ILE A 541 -29.87 -4.70 15.94
C ILE A 541 -29.44 -6.16 15.85
N ARG A 542 -28.54 -6.57 16.74
CA ARG A 542 -27.97 -7.91 16.81
C ARG A 542 -27.84 -8.34 18.26
N GLU A 543 -28.14 -9.60 18.51
CA GLU A 543 -28.01 -10.21 19.84
C GLU A 543 -26.58 -10.01 20.39
N GLU A 544 -26.47 -9.65 21.67
CA GLU A 544 -25.22 -9.39 22.41
C GLU A 544 -24.33 -8.21 21.95
N SER A 545 -24.69 -7.53 20.86
CA SER A 545 -23.91 -6.41 20.28
C SER A 545 -24.60 -5.07 20.51
N GLY A 546 -23.83 -4.06 20.94
CA GLY A 546 -24.26 -2.66 20.98
C GLY A 546 -23.86 -1.89 19.72
N LEU A 547 -23.92 -0.57 19.81
CA LEU A 547 -23.52 0.37 18.76
C LEU A 547 -22.35 1.23 19.22
N ALA A 548 -21.48 1.61 18.27
CA ALA A 548 -20.37 2.50 18.50
C ALA A 548 -20.17 3.53 17.39
N ILE A 549 -19.70 4.72 17.77
CA ILE A 549 -19.31 5.79 16.84
C ILE A 549 -17.84 5.63 16.49
N ARG A 550 -17.54 5.44 15.20
CA ARG A 550 -16.19 5.27 14.68
C ARG A 550 -15.51 6.62 14.41
N PHE A 551 -14.22 6.71 14.70
CA PHE A 551 -13.41 7.95 14.60
C PHE A 551 -14.09 9.16 15.26
N PRO A 552 -14.53 9.05 16.53
CA PRO A 552 -15.19 10.15 17.22
C PRO A 552 -14.22 11.33 17.42
N ARG A 553 -14.77 12.52 17.25
CA ARG A 553 -14.06 13.80 17.43
C ARG A 553 -14.95 14.77 18.18
N PHE A 554 -14.42 15.37 19.24
CA PHE A 554 -15.03 16.49 19.91
C PHE A 554 -15.11 17.69 18.96
N THR A 555 -16.27 18.35 18.86
CA THR A 555 -16.46 19.45 17.90
C THR A 555 -15.97 20.80 18.42
N GLY A 556 -15.51 20.87 19.67
CA GLY A 556 -15.21 22.12 20.38
C GLY A 556 -16.40 22.68 21.16
N ARG A 557 -17.58 22.04 21.09
CA ARG A 557 -18.81 22.51 21.75
C ARG A 557 -19.14 21.71 23.02
N TYR A 558 -18.86 22.32 24.17
CA TYR A 558 -19.45 21.91 25.45
C TYR A 558 -20.93 22.28 25.48
N ARG A 559 -21.77 21.44 26.11
CA ARG A 559 -23.21 21.67 26.21
C ARG A 559 -23.65 21.99 27.64
N PRO A 560 -23.25 23.14 28.21
CA PRO A 560 -23.70 23.53 29.56
C PRO A 560 -25.20 23.85 29.60
N ASP A 561 -25.81 24.02 28.44
CA ASP A 561 -27.24 24.17 28.23
C ASP A 561 -28.03 22.85 28.36
N LYS A 562 -27.34 21.71 28.42
CA LYS A 562 -27.94 20.37 28.53
C LYS A 562 -27.56 19.70 29.85
N SER A 563 -28.55 19.08 30.49
CA SER A 563 -28.29 18.09 31.52
C SER A 563 -27.85 16.76 30.90
N ALA A 564 -27.33 15.84 31.71
CA ALA A 564 -26.95 14.51 31.23
C ALA A 564 -28.14 13.78 30.58
N GLU A 565 -29.33 13.93 31.16
CA GLU A 565 -30.59 13.36 30.66
C GLU A 565 -31.07 13.99 29.34
N ASP A 566 -30.55 15.15 28.95
CA ASP A 566 -30.82 15.82 27.66
C ASP A 566 -29.82 15.41 26.55
N SER A 567 -28.89 14.50 26.85
CA SER A 567 -27.97 13.95 25.85
C SER A 567 -28.73 13.11 24.80
N THR A 568 -28.10 12.90 23.64
CA THR A 568 -28.64 12.05 22.58
C THR A 568 -29.02 10.69 23.13
N THR A 569 -30.21 10.24 22.78
CA THR A 569 -30.79 9.01 23.32
C THR A 569 -30.32 7.78 22.58
N VAL A 570 -30.32 6.63 23.27
CA VAL A 570 -30.02 5.32 22.66
C VAL A 570 -30.94 5.05 21.46
N LYS A 571 -32.20 5.46 21.53
CA LYS A 571 -33.16 5.33 20.43
C LYS A 571 -32.74 6.15 19.20
N GLU A 572 -32.31 7.40 19.38
CA GLU A 572 -31.81 8.22 18.28
C GLU A 572 -30.57 7.60 17.63
N ILE A 573 -29.63 7.06 18.43
CA ILE A 573 -28.44 6.36 17.89
C ILE A 573 -28.85 5.14 17.05
N ILE A 574 -29.83 4.34 17.50
CA ILE A 574 -30.37 3.21 16.74
C ILE A 574 -31.01 3.67 15.44
N GLU A 575 -31.80 4.74 15.46
CA GLU A 575 -32.45 5.31 14.27
C GLU A 575 -31.42 5.83 13.25
N MET A 576 -30.36 6.53 13.72
CA MET A 576 -29.25 6.98 12.89
C MET A 576 -28.56 5.80 12.20
N TYR A 577 -28.28 4.72 12.92
CA TYR A 577 -27.69 3.50 12.36
C TYR A 577 -28.61 2.85 11.30
N GLN A 578 -29.91 2.72 11.58
CA GLN A 578 -30.84 2.15 10.61
C GLN A 578 -30.98 3.00 9.34
N ASN A 579 -30.93 4.33 9.48
CA ASN A 579 -30.95 5.26 8.35
C ASN A 579 -29.67 5.16 7.51
N GLN A 580 -28.52 4.93 8.15
CA GLN A 580 -27.26 4.63 7.48
C GLN A 580 -27.43 3.39 6.59
N LEU A 581 -28.00 2.31 7.11
CA LEU A 581 -28.27 1.08 6.34
C LEU A 581 -29.23 1.31 5.15
N LYS A 582 -30.28 2.12 5.33
CA LYS A 582 -31.25 2.42 4.25
C LYS A 582 -30.63 3.22 3.10
N ARG A 583 -29.77 4.21 3.40
CA ARG A 583 -29.04 4.98 2.38
C ARG A 583 -28.09 4.10 1.56
N MET A 584 -27.70 2.95 2.09
CA MET A 584 -26.78 2.00 1.46
C MET A 584 -27.49 0.93 0.60
N GLY A 585 -28.81 0.80 0.70
CA GLY A 585 -29.62 -0.16 -0.08
C GLY A 585 -30.24 0.42 -1.36
N ASN A 586 -30.10 1.73 -1.58
CA ASN A 586 -30.42 2.44 -2.83
C ASN A 586 -29.12 2.77 -3.57
#